data_AF-A0A0C5IZ63-F1
#
_entry.id   AF-A0A0C5IZ63-F1
#
_cell.length_a   1.000
_cell.length_b   1.000
_cell.length_c   1.000
_cell.angle_alpha   90.00
_cell.angle_beta   90.00
_cell.angle_gamma   90.00
#
_symmetry.space_group_name_H-M   'P 1'
#
loop_
_entity.id
_entity.type
_entity.pdbx_description
1 polymer ?
#
loop_
_entity_poly.entity_id
_entity_poly.type
_entity_poly.pdbx_seq_one_letter_code
_entity_poly.pdbx_strand_id
1 'polypeptide(L)'
;MEKFITHEGLVVPLDRANVDTDAIIPKQFLKSIKRSGFGPNAFDEWRYLDHGEPGMDNSKRIKNPDFILNQERYQGASILLVRSNFGCGSSREHAPWALQDFGFRAILGESFADIFFNNCFKNGLLPIVLSKAEIDALFTLTESTPGFRITIDLAAQVVSRPDGHKIPFALDAFRKECLLNGWDDIGLTLRHAEKIRAFEAQRRIEQPWLFA
;
A
#
# COMPACT_ATOMS: atom_id res chain seq x y z
N MET A 1 -2.62 -11.19 -5.85
CA MET A 1 -2.80 -9.74 -5.57
C MET A 1 -4.19 -9.28 -6.03
N GLU A 2 -4.83 -8.30 -5.38
CA GLU A 2 -6.10 -7.72 -5.88
C GLU A 2 -5.85 -6.81 -7.10
N LYS A 3 -6.74 -6.83 -8.10
CA LYS A 3 -6.65 -5.93 -9.26
C LYS A 3 -6.91 -4.49 -8.85
N PHE A 4 -6.19 -3.55 -9.47
CA PHE A 4 -6.45 -2.12 -9.36
C PHE A 4 -6.83 -1.59 -10.74
N ILE A 5 -8.08 -1.16 -10.94
CA ILE A 5 -8.55 -0.58 -12.21
C ILE A 5 -8.90 0.89 -11.97
N THR A 6 -10.01 1.10 -11.29
CA THR A 6 -10.46 2.40 -10.82
C THR A 6 -10.83 2.28 -9.35
N HIS A 7 -10.40 3.23 -8.53
CA HIS A 7 -10.69 3.25 -7.10
C HIS A 7 -11.18 4.63 -6.69
N GLU A 8 -12.42 4.72 -6.22
CA GLU A 8 -12.92 5.90 -5.54
C GLU A 8 -12.86 5.67 -4.03
N GLY A 9 -12.19 6.58 -3.31
CA GLY A 9 -11.94 6.38 -1.89
C GLY A 9 -11.98 7.68 -1.09
N LEU A 10 -12.39 7.55 0.18
CA LEU A 10 -12.26 8.60 1.17
C LEU A 10 -10.77 8.82 1.46
N VAL A 11 -10.35 10.09 1.40
CA VAL A 11 -8.97 10.51 1.65
C VAL A 11 -8.79 10.82 3.13
N VAL A 12 -7.68 10.37 3.70
CA VAL A 12 -7.25 10.75 5.06
C VAL A 12 -5.87 11.40 5.03
N PRO A 13 -5.69 12.59 5.66
CA PRO A 13 -4.44 13.32 5.63
C PRO A 13 -3.54 12.93 6.80
N LEU A 14 -2.41 12.32 6.52
CA LEU A 14 -1.32 12.16 7.50
C LEU A 14 -0.26 13.22 7.20
N ASP A 15 -0.43 14.40 7.80
CA ASP A 15 0.45 15.55 7.56
C ASP A 15 1.78 15.41 8.33
N ARG A 16 2.62 14.48 7.87
CA ARG A 16 3.96 14.21 8.41
C ARG A 16 4.91 13.78 7.30
N ALA A 17 6.08 14.39 7.27
CA ALA A 17 7.20 13.96 6.43
C ALA A 17 8.04 12.91 7.16
N ASN A 18 8.80 12.11 6.40
CA ASN A 18 9.73 11.10 6.93
C ASN A 18 9.06 10.08 7.86
N VAL A 19 7.83 9.68 7.53
CA VAL A 19 7.16 8.59 8.24
C VAL A 19 7.89 7.29 7.89
N ASP A 20 8.65 6.76 8.84
CA ASP A 20 9.44 5.56 8.63
C ASP A 20 8.62 4.27 8.76
N THR A 21 9.23 3.14 8.41
CA THR A 21 8.60 1.83 8.48
C THR A 21 8.30 1.34 9.91
N ASP A 22 8.98 1.84 10.94
CA ASP A 22 8.65 1.54 12.34
C ASP A 22 7.35 2.24 12.75
N ALA A 23 7.19 3.49 12.33
CA ALA A 23 5.95 4.24 12.53
C ALA A 23 4.78 3.60 11.79
N ILE A 24 4.98 3.06 10.58
CA ILE A 24 3.93 2.33 9.85
C ILE A 24 3.59 1.01 10.55
N ILE A 25 4.60 0.23 10.95
CA ILE A 25 4.40 -1.00 11.71
C ILE A 25 5.59 -1.28 12.65
N PRO A 26 5.36 -1.23 13.97
CA PRO A 26 6.43 -1.44 14.94
C PRO A 26 7.05 -2.85 14.87
N LYS A 27 8.34 -2.94 15.16
CA LYS A 27 9.16 -4.15 14.98
C LYS A 27 8.65 -5.38 15.75
N GLN A 28 7.96 -5.19 16.87
CA GLN A 28 7.46 -6.30 17.68
C GLN A 28 6.46 -7.18 16.93
N PHE A 29 5.68 -6.61 16.00
CA PHE A 29 4.69 -7.34 15.21
C PHE A 29 5.31 -8.19 14.10
N LEU A 30 6.58 -7.96 13.75
CA LEU A 30 7.30 -8.67 12.69
C LEU A 30 7.73 -10.10 13.09
N LYS A 31 7.42 -10.53 14.31
CA LYS A 31 7.63 -11.91 14.77
C LYS A 31 6.57 -12.89 14.23
N SER A 32 5.48 -12.37 13.66
CA SER A 32 4.43 -13.18 13.06
C SER A 32 4.91 -13.81 11.75
N ILE A 33 4.58 -15.09 11.53
CA ILE A 33 4.82 -15.79 10.26
C ILE A 33 3.64 -15.67 9.28
N LYS A 34 2.55 -15.01 9.69
CA LYS A 34 1.38 -14.80 8.82
C LYS A 34 1.67 -13.66 7.84
N ARG A 35 1.02 -13.71 6.67
CA ARG A 35 1.07 -12.63 5.66
C ARG A 35 -0.07 -11.62 5.79
N SER A 36 -1.02 -11.84 6.69
CA SER A 36 -2.19 -11.01 6.90
C SER A 36 -2.54 -10.87 8.38
N GLY A 37 -3.42 -9.92 8.68
CA GLY A 37 -3.86 -9.57 10.03
C GLY A 37 -3.07 -8.41 10.64
N PHE A 38 -2.28 -7.67 9.85
CA PHE A 38 -1.45 -6.56 10.34
C PHE A 38 -2.17 -5.21 10.34
N GLY A 39 -3.34 -5.12 9.69
CA GLY A 39 -4.13 -3.89 9.59
C GLY A 39 -4.41 -3.21 10.93
N PRO A 40 -4.85 -3.94 11.97
CA PRO A 40 -5.02 -3.36 13.30
C PRO A 40 -3.72 -2.79 13.89
N ASN A 41 -2.54 -3.28 13.50
CA ASN A 41 -1.25 -2.82 14.00
C ASN A 41 -0.60 -1.71 13.14
N ALA A 42 -1.21 -1.34 12.00
CA ALA A 42 -0.73 -0.21 11.20
C ALA A 42 -0.77 1.07 12.04
N PHE A 43 0.35 1.79 12.18
CA PHE A 43 0.51 2.97 13.04
C PHE A 43 0.19 2.74 14.52
N ASP A 44 0.51 1.56 15.08
CA ASP A 44 0.15 1.17 16.45
C ASP A 44 0.53 2.22 17.51
N GLU A 45 1.78 2.69 17.49
CA GLU A 45 2.30 3.70 18.46
C GLU A 45 1.59 5.05 18.39
N TRP A 46 0.92 5.36 17.27
CA TRP A 46 0.16 6.60 17.14
C TRP A 46 -1.33 6.39 17.34
N ARG A 47 -1.85 5.21 16.97
CA ARG A 47 -3.27 4.87 17.03
C ARG A 47 -3.74 4.44 18.40
N TYR A 48 -2.86 3.95 19.25
CA TYR A 48 -3.24 3.42 20.56
C TYR A 48 -2.47 4.14 21.67
N LEU A 49 -3.10 4.28 22.83
CA LEU A 49 -2.52 4.90 24.03
C LEU A 49 -1.80 3.89 24.91
N ASP A 50 -2.11 2.60 24.75
CA ASP A 50 -1.47 1.49 25.45
C ASP A 50 -0.46 0.76 24.56
N HIS A 51 0.45 -0.01 25.16
CA HIS A 51 1.48 -0.76 24.43
C HIS A 51 0.90 -2.00 23.72
N GLY A 52 1.32 -2.22 22.48
CA GLY A 52 0.86 -3.35 21.66
C GLY A 52 1.87 -4.47 21.55
N GLU A 53 1.39 -5.71 21.71
CA GLU A 53 2.17 -6.95 21.54
C GLU A 53 1.52 -7.91 20.52
N PRO A 54 2.30 -8.78 19.88
CA PRO A 54 1.78 -9.79 18.96
C PRO A 54 0.72 -10.68 19.62
N GLY A 55 -0.40 -10.89 18.93
CA GLY A 55 -1.49 -11.75 19.40
C GLY A 55 -2.46 -11.10 20.38
N MET A 56 -2.23 -9.83 20.77
CA MET A 56 -3.23 -9.07 21.52
C MET A 56 -4.49 -8.83 20.70
N ASP A 57 -5.63 -8.78 21.38
CA ASP A 57 -6.92 -8.43 20.79
C ASP A 57 -7.01 -6.91 20.60
N ASN A 58 -6.74 -6.44 19.37
CA ASN A 58 -6.77 -5.02 19.04
C ASN A 58 -8.14 -4.34 19.25
N SER A 59 -9.24 -5.10 19.37
CA SER A 59 -10.56 -4.53 19.65
C SER A 59 -10.70 -3.96 21.07
N LYS A 60 -9.81 -4.37 21.98
CA LYS A 60 -9.78 -3.95 23.39
C LYS A 60 -8.74 -2.87 23.68
N ARG A 61 -7.90 -2.54 22.69
CA ARG A 61 -6.85 -1.51 22.82
C ARG A 61 -7.48 -0.12 22.95
N ILE A 62 -6.80 0.77 23.67
CA ILE A 62 -7.31 2.12 23.93
C ILE A 62 -6.91 3.00 22.75
N LYS A 63 -7.86 3.35 21.88
CA LYS A 63 -7.59 4.22 20.72
C LYS A 63 -7.22 5.63 21.17
N ASN A 64 -6.19 6.19 20.55
CA ASN A 64 -5.82 7.60 20.67
C ASN A 64 -6.81 8.47 19.87
N PRO A 65 -7.68 9.28 20.51
CA PRO A 65 -8.68 10.08 19.80
C PRO A 65 -8.06 11.20 18.92
N ASP A 66 -6.84 11.64 19.25
CA ASP A 66 -6.16 12.72 18.52
C ASP A 66 -5.52 12.24 17.21
N PHE A 67 -5.35 10.92 17.06
CA PHE A 67 -4.77 10.38 15.85
C PHE A 67 -5.78 10.30 14.70
N ILE A 68 -5.37 10.81 13.53
CA ILE A 68 -6.25 11.07 12.40
C ILE A 68 -7.07 9.86 11.95
N LEU A 69 -6.47 8.65 11.93
CA LEU A 69 -7.17 7.42 11.50
C LEU A 69 -8.22 6.92 12.49
N ASN A 70 -8.22 7.43 13.72
CA ASN A 70 -9.24 7.10 14.72
C ASN A 70 -10.41 8.08 14.71
N GLN A 71 -10.30 9.22 14.03
CA GLN A 71 -11.38 10.20 13.95
C GLN A 71 -12.54 9.64 13.10
N GLU A 72 -13.76 9.93 13.52
CA GLU A 72 -14.99 9.43 12.87
C GLU A 72 -15.08 9.85 11.39
N ARG A 73 -14.68 11.09 11.09
CA ARG A 73 -14.72 11.66 9.72
C ARG A 73 -13.84 10.93 8.69
N TYR A 74 -12.91 10.08 9.14
CA TYR A 74 -12.01 9.31 8.27
C TYR A 74 -12.24 7.79 8.34
N GLN A 75 -13.31 7.33 9.01
CA GLN A 75 -13.63 5.91 9.06
C GLN A 75 -13.95 5.38 7.66
N GLY A 76 -13.33 4.26 7.29
CA GLY A 76 -13.42 3.69 5.95
C GLY A 76 -12.58 4.42 4.89
N ALA A 77 -11.65 5.29 5.29
CA ALA A 77 -10.65 5.84 4.38
C ALA A 77 -9.83 4.72 3.73
N SER A 78 -9.69 4.80 2.42
CA SER A 78 -8.96 3.82 1.59
C SER A 78 -7.89 4.47 0.74
N ILE A 79 -7.71 5.79 0.89
CA ILE A 79 -6.66 6.56 0.25
C ILE A 79 -5.93 7.37 1.32
N LEU A 80 -4.62 7.11 1.46
CA LEU A 80 -3.77 7.81 2.42
C LEU A 80 -3.05 8.97 1.71
N LEU A 81 -3.14 10.18 2.27
CA LEU A 81 -2.40 11.35 1.79
C LEU A 81 -1.23 11.63 2.75
N VAL A 82 0.00 11.71 2.22
CA VAL A 82 1.23 11.85 3.01
C VAL A 82 2.16 12.91 2.44
N ARG A 83 3.16 13.30 3.22
CA ARG A 83 4.24 14.21 2.77
C ARG A 83 5.43 13.42 2.20
N SER A 84 6.53 14.13 1.94
CA SER A 84 7.77 13.57 1.41
C SER A 84 8.38 12.44 2.27
N ASN A 85 9.08 11.54 1.59
CA ASN A 85 9.91 10.47 2.15
C ASN A 85 9.12 9.47 3.00
N PHE A 86 7.91 9.11 2.58
CA PHE A 86 7.09 8.12 3.27
C PHE A 86 7.63 6.70 3.09
N GLY A 87 7.60 5.91 4.17
CA GLY A 87 8.12 4.55 4.20
C GLY A 87 9.64 4.46 4.30
N CYS A 88 10.31 5.51 4.78
CA CYS A 88 11.76 5.52 4.97
C CYS A 88 12.24 4.59 6.10
N GLY A 89 13.56 4.44 6.24
CA GLY A 89 14.15 3.60 7.28
C GLY A 89 14.38 2.15 6.82
N SER A 90 14.17 1.20 7.73
CA SER A 90 14.50 -0.21 7.48
C SER A 90 13.61 -0.85 6.41
N SER A 91 14.16 -1.77 5.61
CA SER A 91 13.35 -2.58 4.69
C SER A 91 12.36 -3.45 5.46
N ARG A 92 11.06 -3.23 5.27
CA ARG A 92 9.98 -4.02 5.88
C ARG A 92 8.85 -4.26 4.88
N GLU A 93 8.72 -5.50 4.41
CA GLU A 93 7.58 -5.90 3.56
C GLU A 93 6.25 -5.84 4.31
N HIS A 94 6.28 -5.96 5.64
CA HIS A 94 5.12 -5.86 6.51
C HIS A 94 4.47 -4.46 6.52
N ALA A 95 5.21 -3.40 6.18
CA ALA A 95 4.66 -2.04 6.20
C ALA A 95 3.55 -1.86 5.12
N PRO A 96 3.79 -2.20 3.83
CA PRO A 96 2.70 -2.27 2.86
C PRO A 96 1.57 -3.23 3.24
N TRP A 97 1.86 -4.38 3.84
CA TRP A 97 0.83 -5.33 4.29
C TRP A 97 -0.08 -4.72 5.34
N ALA A 98 0.48 -4.05 6.34
CA ALA A 98 -0.28 -3.39 7.39
C ALA A 98 -1.21 -2.31 6.81
N LEU A 99 -0.72 -1.51 5.86
CA LEU A 99 -1.53 -0.49 5.20
C LEU A 99 -2.65 -1.10 4.34
N GLN A 100 -2.35 -2.16 3.59
CA GLN A 100 -3.35 -2.85 2.79
C GLN A 100 -4.41 -3.54 3.66
N ASP A 101 -4.00 -4.30 4.68
CA ASP A 101 -4.90 -4.97 5.62
C ASP A 101 -5.75 -3.96 6.42
N PHE A 102 -5.24 -2.74 6.64
CA PHE A 102 -6.02 -1.66 7.23
C PHE A 102 -7.16 -1.20 6.31
N GLY A 103 -6.98 -1.35 4.99
CA GLY A 103 -7.97 -1.01 3.97
C GLY A 103 -7.49 0.01 2.93
N PHE A 104 -6.22 0.44 2.97
CA PHE A 104 -5.68 1.33 1.96
C PHE A 104 -5.47 0.64 0.63
N ARG A 105 -5.92 1.30 -0.43
CA ARG A 105 -5.74 0.88 -1.83
C ARG A 105 -4.69 1.73 -2.53
N ALA A 106 -4.57 3.00 -2.14
CA ALA A 106 -3.58 3.91 -2.68
C ALA A 106 -3.00 4.84 -1.61
N ILE A 107 -1.78 5.33 -1.88
CA ILE A 107 -1.13 6.37 -1.10
C ILE A 107 -0.71 7.48 -2.07
N LEU A 108 -1.06 8.74 -1.79
CA LEU A 108 -0.55 9.89 -2.54
C LEU A 108 0.46 10.63 -1.68
N GLY A 109 1.62 10.95 -2.24
CA GLY A 109 2.66 11.69 -1.54
C GLY A 109 3.62 12.40 -2.48
N GLU A 110 4.48 13.24 -1.89
CA GLU A 110 5.52 13.97 -2.64
C GLU A 110 6.68 13.03 -3.04
N SER A 111 7.01 12.07 -2.18
CA SER A 111 8.03 11.05 -2.44
C SER A 111 7.91 9.88 -1.47
N PHE A 112 8.46 8.75 -1.88
CA PHE A 112 8.50 7.51 -1.10
C PHE A 112 9.94 7.00 -1.04
N ALA A 113 10.28 6.27 0.01
CA ALA A 113 11.55 5.54 0.02
C ALA A 113 11.50 4.37 -0.98
N ASP A 114 12.56 4.19 -1.76
CA ASP A 114 12.59 3.28 -2.91
C ASP A 114 12.17 1.85 -2.58
N ILE A 115 12.65 1.32 -1.46
CA ILE A 115 12.33 -0.06 -1.03
C ILE A 115 10.85 -0.18 -0.69
N PHE A 116 10.30 0.74 0.09
CA PHE A 116 8.88 0.77 0.43
C PHE A 116 8.02 0.91 -0.84
N PHE A 117 8.39 1.84 -1.73
CA PHE A 117 7.72 2.07 -3.00
C PHE A 117 7.64 0.78 -3.83
N ASN A 118 8.76 0.06 -3.98
CA ASN A 118 8.80 -1.20 -4.71
C ASN A 118 7.96 -2.31 -4.05
N ASN A 119 8.00 -2.40 -2.72
CA ASN A 119 7.22 -3.40 -1.98
C ASN A 119 5.70 -3.13 -2.06
N CYS A 120 5.26 -1.88 -2.25
CA CYS A 120 3.82 -1.60 -2.43
C CYS A 120 3.25 -2.32 -3.65
N PHE A 121 3.93 -2.27 -4.80
CA PHE A 121 3.46 -2.88 -6.04
C PHE A 121 3.34 -4.40 -5.94
N LYS A 122 4.24 -5.06 -5.22
CA LYS A 122 4.18 -6.52 -4.99
C LYS A 122 2.94 -6.95 -4.21
N ASN A 123 2.37 -6.02 -3.46
CA ASN A 123 1.23 -6.27 -2.58
C ASN A 123 -0.09 -5.69 -3.14
N GLY A 124 -0.06 -4.94 -4.24
CA GLY A 124 -1.29 -4.35 -4.81
C GLY A 124 -1.70 -3.04 -4.15
N LEU A 125 -0.79 -2.41 -3.42
CA LEU A 125 -0.93 -1.05 -2.91
C LEU A 125 -0.34 -0.08 -3.94
N LEU A 126 -1.09 0.95 -4.34
CA LEU A 126 -0.66 1.91 -5.37
C LEU A 126 -0.10 3.20 -4.75
N PRO A 127 1.24 3.38 -4.65
CA PRO A 127 1.84 4.65 -4.30
C PRO A 127 1.89 5.58 -5.53
N ILE A 128 1.39 6.80 -5.38
CA ILE A 128 1.32 7.82 -6.42
C ILE A 128 2.14 9.02 -5.97
N VAL A 129 3.15 9.37 -6.78
CA VAL A 129 3.97 10.56 -6.58
C VAL A 129 3.32 11.73 -7.31
N LEU A 130 3.01 12.80 -6.57
CA LEU A 130 2.50 14.05 -7.11
C LEU A 130 3.43 15.21 -6.77
N SER A 131 3.27 16.34 -7.46
CA SER A 131 4.01 17.55 -7.12
C SER A 131 3.61 18.06 -5.74
N LYS A 132 4.54 18.74 -5.06
CA LYS A 132 4.26 19.39 -3.77
C LYS A 132 3.03 20.28 -3.80
N ALA A 133 2.85 21.07 -4.86
CA ALA A 133 1.71 21.96 -5.00
C ALA A 133 0.37 21.19 -5.03
N GLU A 134 0.32 20.04 -5.71
CA GLU A 134 -0.87 19.19 -5.72
C GLU A 134 -1.12 18.53 -4.36
N ILE A 135 -0.06 18.06 -3.69
CA ILE A 135 -0.18 17.49 -2.35
C ILE A 135 -0.69 18.54 -1.35
N ASP A 136 -0.12 19.75 -1.35
CA ASP A 136 -0.56 20.87 -0.50
C ASP A 136 -2.04 21.22 -0.74
N ALA A 137 -2.47 21.25 -2.01
CA ALA A 137 -3.86 21.48 -2.37
C ALA A 137 -4.78 20.35 -1.86
N LEU A 138 -4.36 19.09 -2.00
CA LEU A 138 -5.12 17.94 -1.52
C LEU A 138 -5.25 17.93 0.01
N PHE A 139 -4.21 18.32 0.75
CA PHE A 139 -4.29 18.47 2.22
C PHE A 139 -5.35 19.51 2.60
N THR A 140 -5.28 20.70 2.00
CA THR A 140 -6.24 21.79 2.22
C THR A 140 -7.68 21.34 1.93
N LEU A 141 -7.90 20.65 0.80
CA LEU A 141 -9.23 20.16 0.42
C LEU A 141 -9.75 19.09 1.37
N THR A 142 -8.91 18.15 1.78
CA THR A 142 -9.28 17.05 2.68
C THR A 142 -9.67 17.58 4.06
N GLU A 143 -8.96 18.58 4.57
CA GLU A 143 -9.28 19.21 5.85
C GLU A 143 -10.57 20.03 5.80
N SER A 144 -10.73 20.85 4.76
CA SER A 144 -11.88 21.76 4.60
C SER A 144 -13.17 21.07 4.14
N THR A 145 -13.09 19.89 3.54
CA THR A 145 -14.24 19.16 2.98
C THR A 145 -14.43 17.82 3.70
N PRO A 146 -15.32 17.74 4.71
CA PRO A 146 -15.67 16.46 5.32
C PRO A 146 -16.16 15.46 4.28
N GLY A 147 -15.62 14.23 4.33
CA GLY A 147 -15.97 13.19 3.36
C GLY A 147 -15.30 13.35 1.99
N PHE A 148 -14.22 14.15 1.88
CA PHE A 148 -13.47 14.34 0.63
C PHE A 148 -13.03 13.01 0.01
N ARG A 149 -13.49 12.77 -1.22
CA ARG A 149 -13.19 11.55 -2.00
C ARG A 149 -12.51 11.93 -3.29
N ILE A 150 -11.64 11.05 -3.77
CA ILE A 150 -11.03 11.17 -5.10
C ILE A 150 -11.12 9.84 -5.83
N THR A 151 -11.13 9.90 -7.15
CA THR A 151 -11.13 8.74 -8.02
C THR A 151 -9.76 8.59 -8.67
N ILE A 152 -9.16 7.41 -8.53
CA ILE A 152 -7.89 7.06 -9.15
C ILE A 152 -8.18 6.09 -10.29
N ASP A 153 -7.87 6.49 -11.52
CA ASP A 153 -7.92 5.63 -12.69
C ASP A 153 -6.50 5.20 -13.06
N LEU A 154 -6.18 3.92 -12.90
CA LEU A 154 -4.85 3.39 -13.20
C LEU A 154 -4.60 3.27 -14.70
N ALA A 155 -5.63 2.96 -15.50
CA ALA A 155 -5.48 2.81 -16.94
C ALA A 155 -5.20 4.17 -17.60
N ALA A 156 -5.93 5.21 -17.20
CA ALA A 156 -5.70 6.59 -17.63
C ALA A 156 -4.53 7.27 -16.91
N GLN A 157 -4.11 6.73 -15.76
CA GLN A 157 -3.10 7.32 -14.86
C GLN A 157 -3.47 8.74 -14.41
N VAL A 158 -4.70 8.88 -13.92
CA VAL A 158 -5.26 10.16 -13.49
C VAL A 158 -5.88 10.02 -12.11
N VAL A 159 -5.60 11.00 -11.25
CA VAL A 159 -6.33 11.26 -10.02
C VAL A 159 -7.36 12.35 -10.32
N SER A 160 -8.65 12.05 -10.14
CA SER A 160 -9.75 12.99 -10.39
C SER A 160 -10.33 13.46 -9.06
N ARG A 161 -10.39 14.78 -8.89
CA ARG A 161 -11.04 15.44 -7.77
C ARG A 161 -12.54 15.64 -8.06
N PRO A 162 -13.38 15.83 -7.03
CA PRO A 162 -14.82 16.10 -7.21
C PRO A 162 -15.13 17.38 -7.99
N ASP A 163 -14.23 18.36 -7.97
CA ASP A 163 -14.34 19.61 -8.73
C ASP A 163 -14.01 19.46 -10.23
N GLY A 164 -13.74 18.24 -10.69
CA GLY A 164 -13.40 17.93 -12.08
C GLY A 164 -11.93 18.12 -12.43
N HIS A 165 -11.09 18.61 -11.51
CA HIS A 165 -9.66 18.71 -11.75
C HIS A 165 -9.01 17.33 -11.84
N LYS A 166 -8.15 17.17 -12.83
CA LYS A 166 -7.47 15.92 -13.16
C LYS A 166 -5.98 16.10 -13.00
N ILE A 167 -5.40 15.31 -12.10
CA ILE A 167 -3.97 15.32 -11.81
C ILE A 167 -3.37 14.07 -12.46
N PRO A 168 -2.55 14.21 -13.53
CA PRO A 168 -1.89 13.07 -14.14
C PRO A 168 -0.77 12.55 -13.22
N PHE A 169 -0.53 11.23 -13.26
CA PHE A 169 0.62 10.62 -12.61
C PHE A 169 1.33 9.64 -13.54
N ALA A 170 2.60 9.37 -13.27
CA ALA A 170 3.40 8.42 -14.05
C ALA A 170 3.61 7.13 -13.26
N LEU A 171 3.52 6.00 -13.97
CA LEU A 171 3.88 4.69 -13.46
C LEU A 171 4.59 3.91 -14.57
N ASP A 172 5.58 3.11 -14.19
CA ASP A 172 6.20 2.14 -15.08
C ASP A 172 5.15 1.20 -15.70
N ALA A 173 5.31 0.91 -16.99
CA ALA A 173 4.33 0.16 -17.77
C ALA A 173 4.13 -1.27 -17.25
N PHE A 174 5.20 -1.93 -16.80
CA PHE A 174 5.13 -3.27 -16.26
C PHE A 174 4.40 -3.29 -14.91
N ARG A 175 4.71 -2.35 -14.01
CA ARG A 175 3.98 -2.21 -12.72
C ARG A 175 2.50 -1.95 -12.94
N LYS A 176 2.17 -1.08 -13.90
CA LYS A 176 0.79 -0.80 -14.30
C LYS A 176 0.09 -2.06 -14.78
N GLU A 177 0.71 -2.83 -15.67
CA GLU A 177 0.15 -4.08 -16.19
C GLU A 177 -0.07 -5.11 -15.08
N CYS A 178 0.88 -5.27 -14.17
CA CYS A 178 0.74 -6.17 -13.02
C CYS A 178 -0.45 -5.78 -12.13
N LEU A 179 -0.58 -4.50 -11.78
CA LEU A 179 -1.70 -4.01 -10.97
C LEU A 179 -3.06 -4.16 -11.66
N LEU A 180 -3.16 -3.83 -12.96
CA LEU A 180 -4.39 -3.97 -13.74
C LEU A 180 -4.85 -5.44 -13.80
N ASN A 181 -3.90 -6.37 -13.94
CA ASN A 181 -4.19 -7.79 -14.07
C ASN A 181 -4.19 -8.55 -12.74
N GLY A 182 -3.74 -7.93 -11.65
CA GLY A 182 -3.62 -8.58 -10.34
C GLY A 182 -2.49 -9.62 -10.29
N TRP A 183 -1.45 -9.45 -11.11
CA TRP A 183 -0.30 -10.35 -11.14
C TRP A 183 0.70 -10.02 -10.04
N ASP A 184 0.95 -10.99 -9.18
CA ASP A 184 2.12 -11.03 -8.31
C ASP A 184 3.25 -11.86 -8.95
N ASP A 185 4.40 -11.96 -8.29
CA ASP A 185 5.57 -12.70 -8.79
C ASP A 185 5.25 -14.18 -9.12
N ILE A 186 4.34 -14.78 -8.35
CA ILE A 186 3.85 -16.15 -8.60
C ILE A 186 2.98 -16.15 -9.86
N GLY A 187 2.03 -15.23 -9.97
CA GLY A 187 1.17 -15.07 -11.14
C GLY A 187 1.97 -14.84 -12.43
N LEU A 188 3.01 -14.01 -12.37
CA LEU A 188 3.95 -13.79 -13.48
C LEU A 188 4.68 -15.08 -13.87
N THR A 189 5.18 -15.83 -12.88
CA THR A 189 5.85 -17.12 -13.13
C THR A 189 4.90 -18.12 -13.78
N LEU A 190 3.65 -18.19 -13.31
CA LEU A 190 2.63 -19.11 -13.83
C LEU A 190 2.24 -18.81 -15.29
N ARG A 191 2.42 -17.58 -15.78
CA ARG A 191 2.26 -17.28 -17.23
C ARG A 191 3.26 -18.03 -18.11
N HIS A 192 4.35 -18.52 -17.53
CA HIS A 192 5.36 -19.33 -18.22
C HIS A 192 5.23 -20.83 -17.94
N ALA A 193 4.15 -21.29 -17.30
CA ALA A 193 3.97 -22.68 -16.88
C ALA A 193 4.21 -23.70 -18.01
N GLU A 194 3.69 -23.47 -19.22
CA GLU A 194 3.91 -24.38 -20.35
C GLU A 194 5.37 -24.41 -20.82
N LYS A 195 6.06 -23.26 -20.81
CA LYS A 195 7.50 -23.20 -21.13
C LYS A 195 8.33 -23.92 -20.07
N ILE A 196 7.97 -23.75 -18.80
CA ILE A 196 8.61 -24.44 -17.67
C ILE A 196 8.42 -25.96 -17.81
N ARG A 197 7.19 -26.43 -18.07
CA ARG A 197 6.88 -27.85 -18.30
C ARG A 197 7.66 -28.43 -19.48
N ALA A 198 7.71 -27.72 -20.60
CA ALA A 198 8.46 -28.15 -21.78
C ALA A 198 9.96 -28.25 -21.48
N PHE A 199 10.52 -27.26 -20.81
CA PHE A 199 11.92 -27.26 -20.37
C PHE A 199 12.22 -28.42 -19.41
N GLU A 200 11.36 -28.67 -18.42
CA GLU A 200 11.53 -29.78 -17.47
C GLU A 200 11.43 -31.15 -18.14
N ALA A 201 10.48 -31.32 -19.08
CA ALA A 201 10.35 -32.55 -19.85
C ALA A 201 11.60 -32.83 -20.69
N GLN A 202 12.13 -31.81 -21.37
CA GLN A 202 13.37 -31.93 -22.14
C GLN A 202 14.56 -32.26 -21.23
N ARG A 203 14.67 -31.59 -20.08
CA ARG A 203 15.78 -31.78 -19.15
C ARG A 203 15.80 -33.18 -18.53
N ARG A 204 14.64 -33.82 -18.33
CA ARG A 204 14.57 -35.24 -17.91
C ARG A 204 15.16 -36.20 -18.94
N ILE A 205 15.07 -35.87 -20.22
CA ILE A 205 15.64 -36.66 -21.31
C ILE A 205 17.15 -36.43 -21.41
N GLU A 206 17.59 -35.17 -21.38
CA GLU A 206 19.00 -34.80 -21.57
C GLU A 206 19.87 -35.03 -20.33
N GLN A 207 19.30 -34.91 -19.13
CA GLN A 207 20.01 -34.96 -17.86
C GLN A 207 19.32 -35.89 -16.85
N PRO A 208 19.13 -37.19 -17.18
CA PRO A 208 18.34 -38.11 -16.36
C PRO A 208 18.90 -38.29 -14.94
N TRP A 209 20.21 -38.14 -14.74
CA TRP A 209 20.86 -38.28 -13.43
C TRP A 209 20.45 -37.21 -12.40
N LEU A 210 19.79 -36.11 -12.81
CA LEU A 210 19.25 -35.10 -11.90
C LEU A 210 17.90 -35.48 -11.29
N PHE A 211 17.27 -36.55 -11.78
CA PHE A 211 15.90 -36.96 -11.42
C PHE A 211 15.84 -38.40 -10.88
N ALA A 212 16.99 -39.03 -10.65
CA ALA A 212 17.13 -40.39 -10.11
C ALA A 212 16.98 -40.41 -8.59
#